data_AF-A0A6B3FX53-F1
#
_entry.id   AF-A0A6B3FX53-F1
#
_cell.length_a   1.000
_cell.length_b   1.000
_cell.length_c   1.000
_cell.angle_alpha   90.00
_cell.angle_beta   90.00
_cell.angle_gamma   90.00
#
_symmetry.space_group_name_H-M   'P 1'
#
loop_
_entity.id
_entity.type
_entity.pdbx_description
1 polymer ?
#
loop_
_entity_poly.entity_id
_entity_poly.type
_entity_poly.pdbx_seq_one_letter_code
_entity_poly.pdbx_strand_id
1 'polypeptide(L)' 'MGLTSTAVLAVVAALAVALFAATVRLWPRLARPGAAAVSGRIGLLLATQLTLFAAVGLAANNAFLFYGSWADLFGRKQEL' A
#
# COMPACT_ATOMS: atom_id res chain seq x y z
N MET A 1 -5.97 16.14 3.23
CA MET A 1 -6.53 15.31 2.14
C MET A 1 -7.53 14.33 2.73
N GLY A 2 -8.70 14.18 2.13
CA GLY A 2 -9.72 13.23 2.60
C GLY A 2 -9.32 11.77 2.33
N LEU A 3 -9.73 10.86 3.23
CA LEU A 3 -9.48 9.41 3.06
C LEU A 3 -10.28 8.83 1.89
N THR A 4 -11.35 9.53 1.50
CA THR A 4 -12.21 9.26 0.33
C THR A 4 -11.70 9.92 -0.95
N SER A 5 -10.55 10.59 -0.93
CA SER A 5 -10.04 11.23 -2.14
C SER A 5 -9.57 10.18 -3.14
N THR A 6 -10.13 10.20 -4.35
CA THR A 6 -9.70 9.35 -5.47
C THR A 6 -8.21 9.51 -5.80
N ALA A 7 -7.62 10.68 -5.51
CA ALA A 7 -6.19 10.91 -5.69
C ALA A 7 -5.33 10.02 -4.78
N VAL A 8 -5.72 9.85 -3.51
CA VAL A 8 -5.00 8.98 -2.56
C VAL A 8 -5.09 7.52 -3.04
N LEU A 9 -6.28 7.08 -3.44
CA LEU A 9 -6.48 5.74 -4.00
C LEU A 9 -5.62 5.53 -5.26
N ALA A 10 -5.63 6.48 -6.20
CA ALA A 10 -4.85 6.38 -7.44
C ALA A 10 -3.34 6.29 -7.17
N VAL A 11 -2.81 7.08 -6.23
CA VAL A 11 -1.40 7.04 -5.84
C VAL A 11 -1.04 5.68 -5.22
N VAL A 12 -1.87 5.16 -4.30
CA VAL A 12 -1.60 3.88 -3.64
C VAL A 12 -1.72 2.71 -4.63
N ALA A 13 -2.69 2.75 -5.53
CA ALA A 13 -2.82 1.76 -6.61
C ALA A 13 -1.62 1.80 -7.57
N ALA A 14 -1.17 2.98 -7.98
CA ALA A 14 0.01 3.14 -8.82
C ALA A 14 1.28 2.62 -8.12
N LEU A 15 1.42 2.87 -6.82
CA LEU A 15 2.53 2.35 -6.02
C LEU A 15 2.50 0.83 -5.94
N ALA A 16 1.32 0.21 -5.80
CA ALA A 16 1.18 -1.26 -5.81
C ALA A 16 1.66 -1.85 -7.13
N VAL A 17 1.27 -1.26 -8.27
CA VAL A 17 1.73 -1.68 -9.61
C VAL A 17 3.24 -1.49 -9.75
N ALA A 18 3.78 -0.35 -9.29
CA ALA A 18 5.20 -0.08 -9.35
C ALA A 18 6.03 -1.07 -8.51
N LEU A 19 5.58 -1.40 -7.29
CA LEU A 19 6.23 -2.38 -6.42
C LEU A 19 6.16 -3.79 -6.99
N PHE A 20 5.04 -4.17 -7.59
CA PHE A 20 4.93 -5.44 -8.31
C PHE A 20 5.95 -5.50 -9.47
N ALA A 21 6.01 -4.46 -10.30
CA ALA A 21 6.98 -4.38 -11.39
C ALA A 21 8.43 -4.40 -10.89
N ALA A 22 8.72 -3.72 -9.77
CA ALA A 22 10.01 -3.74 -9.12
C ALA A 22 10.35 -5.15 -8.57
N THR A 23 9.36 -5.86 -8.03
CA THR A 23 9.49 -7.25 -7.57
C THR A 23 9.96 -8.14 -8.69
N VAL A 24 9.28 -8.10 -9.84
CA VAL A 24 9.64 -8.91 -11.02
C VAL A 24 11.01 -8.50 -11.56
N ARG A 25 11.29 -7.19 -11.69
CA ARG A 25 12.56 -6.68 -12.23
C ARG A 25 13.77 -6.98 -11.35
N LEU A 26 13.62 -6.91 -10.03
CA LEU A 26 14.72 -7.14 -9.08
C LEU A 26 14.88 -8.62 -8.71
N TRP A 27 13.90 -9.46 -9.04
CA TRP A 27 13.92 -10.90 -8.73
C TRP A 27 15.21 -11.61 -9.14
N PRO A 28 15.77 -11.42 -10.36
CA PRO A 28 17.01 -12.09 -10.75
C PRO A 28 18.22 -11.70 -9.87
N ARG A 29 18.25 -10.45 -9.40
CA ARG A 29 19.30 -9.96 -8.49
C ARG A 29 19.13 -10.53 -7.09
N LEU A 30 17.88 -10.64 -6.64
CA LEU A 30 17.49 -11.13 -5.32
C LEU A 30 17.42 -12.67 -5.21
N ALA A 31 17.53 -13.38 -6.33
CA ALA A 31 17.62 -14.84 -6.38
C ALA A 31 19.00 -15.38 -5.98
N ARG A 32 20.00 -14.49 -5.80
CA ARG A 32 21.35 -14.87 -5.37
C ARG A 32 21.35 -15.43 -3.93
N PRO A 33 22.29 -16.32 -3.57
CA PRO A 33 22.46 -16.77 -2.19
C PRO A 33 22.85 -15.61 -1.26
N GLY A 34 22.49 -15.72 0.02
CA GLY A 34 22.92 -14.80 1.07
C GLY A 34 21.78 -14.11 1.82
N ALA A 35 22.01 -13.77 3.09
CA ALA A 35 21.03 -13.16 3.98
C ALA A 35 20.48 -11.82 3.46
N ALA A 36 21.32 -11.02 2.80
CA ALA A 36 20.91 -9.77 2.17
C ALA A 36 19.90 -9.99 1.03
N ALA A 37 20.07 -11.04 0.23
CA ALA A 37 19.16 -11.36 -0.87
C ALA A 37 17.83 -11.94 -0.37
N VAL A 38 17.86 -12.72 0.72
CA VAL A 38 16.63 -13.22 1.38
C VAL A 38 15.84 -12.08 2.01
N SER A 39 16.50 -11.21 2.78
CA SER A 39 15.86 -10.04 3.39
C SER A 39 15.29 -9.08 2.34
N GLY A 40 15.99 -8.87 1.22
CA GLY A 40 15.49 -8.10 0.09
C GLY A 40 14.20 -8.67 -0.52
N ARG A 41 14.11 -10.01 -0.69
CA ARG A 41 12.87 -10.67 -1.15
C ARG A 41 11.73 -10.47 -0.17
N ILE A 42 11.98 -10.69 1.12
CA ILE A 42 10.98 -10.53 2.18
C ILE A 42 10.46 -9.10 2.19
N GLY A 43 11.35 -8.11 2.21
CA GLY A 43 10.98 -6.69 2.22
C GLY A 43 10.15 -6.30 1.01
N LEU A 44 10.55 -6.71 -0.19
CA LEU A 44 9.88 -6.35 -1.44
C LEU A 44 8.51 -7.02 -1.59
N LEU A 45 8.39 -8.28 -1.16
CA LEU A 45 7.11 -9.00 -1.10
C LEU A 45 6.16 -8.38 -0.07
N LEU A 46 6.66 -8.05 1.12
CA LEU A 46 5.86 -7.40 2.17
C LEU A 46 5.39 -6.02 1.72
N ALA A 47 6.26 -5.20 1.14
CA ALA A 47 5.91 -3.87 0.65
C ALA A 47 4.79 -3.95 -0.43
N THR A 48 4.92 -4.89 -1.37
CA THR A 48 3.90 -5.12 -2.41
C THR A 48 2.56 -5.50 -1.79
N GLN A 49 2.56 -6.44 -0.84
CA GLN A 49 1.34 -6.92 -0.19
C GLN A 49 0.65 -5.83 0.64
N LEU A 50 1.41 -5.11 1.46
CA LEU A 50 0.87 -4.01 2.28
C LEU A 50 0.25 -2.92 1.42
N THR A 51 0.92 -2.56 0.32
CA THR A 51 0.42 -1.53 -0.60
C THR A 51 -0.83 -2.01 -1.35
N LEU A 52 -0.88 -3.29 -1.75
CA LEU A 52 -2.07 -3.89 -2.36
C LEU A 52 -3.25 -3.87 -1.39
N PHE A 53 -3.07 -4.31 -0.15
CA PHE A 53 -4.14 -4.29 0.85
C PHE A 53 -4.58 -2.87 1.19
N ALA A 54 -3.65 -1.90 1.24
CA ALA A 54 -4.00 -0.50 1.41
C ALA A 54 -4.84 0.03 0.24
N ALA A 55 -4.51 -0.32 -1.00
CA ALA A 55 -5.30 0.06 -2.18
C ALA A 55 -6.72 -0.53 -2.11
N VAL A 56 -6.84 -1.81 -1.77
CA VAL A 56 -8.14 -2.49 -1.60
C VAL A 56 -8.95 -1.86 -0.47
N GLY A 57 -8.32 -1.61 0.68
CA GLY A 57 -8.96 -0.96 1.82
C GLY A 57 -9.45 0.46 1.51
N LEU A 58 -8.65 1.25 0.78
CA LEU A 58 -9.05 2.58 0.31
C LEU A 58 -10.18 2.50 -0.72
N ALA A 59 -10.17 1.52 -1.63
CA ALA A 59 -11.24 1.32 -2.59
C ALA A 59 -12.55 0.96 -1.88
N ALA A 60 -12.51 0.05 -0.91
CA ALA A 60 -13.66 -0.28 -0.07
C ALA A 60 -14.13 0.93 0.74
N ASN A 61 -13.22 1.68 1.37
CA ASN A 61 -13.55 2.91 2.09
C ASN A 61 -14.22 3.95 1.18
N ASN A 62 -13.78 4.08 -0.08
CA ASN A 62 -14.39 5.00 -1.03
C ASN A 62 -15.78 4.53 -1.50
N ALA A 63 -16.00 3.22 -1.57
CA ALA A 63 -17.30 2.65 -1.97
C ALA A 63 -18.35 2.69 -0.84
N PHE A 64 -17.93 2.47 0.41
CA PHE A 64 -18.82 2.35 1.56
C PHE A 64 -18.74 3.52 2.54
N LEU A 65 -17.82 4.47 2.32
CA LEU A 65 -17.65 5.70 3.09
C LEU A 65 -17.47 5.51 4.60
N PHE A 66 -16.83 4.41 5.03
CA PHE A 66 -16.61 4.10 6.45
C PHE A 66 -15.90 5.22 7.22
N TYR A 67 -14.85 5.81 6.62
CA TYR A 67 -14.06 6.88 7.21
C TYR A 67 -13.91 8.04 6.22
N GLY A 68 -14.41 9.21 6.59
CA GLY A 68 -14.34 10.41 5.73
C GLY A 68 -12.95 11.08 5.73
N SER A 69 -12.17 10.88 6.79
CA SER A 69 -10.88 11.53 6.98
C SER A 69 -9.89 10.66 7.74
N TRP A 70 -8.61 11.03 7.69
CA TRP A 70 -7.57 10.40 8.50
C TRP A 70 -7.82 10.55 10.00
N ALA A 71 -8.40 11.68 10.44
CA ALA A 71 -8.76 11.88 11.84
C ALA A 71 -9.83 10.87 12.27
N ASP A 72 -10.79 10.57 11.40
CA ASP A 72 -11.82 9.55 11.62
C ASP A 72 -11.19 8.16 11.81
N LEU A 73 -10.30 7.77 10.88
CA LEU A 73 -9.61 6.48 10.92
C LEU A 73 -8.78 6.28 12.20
N PHE A 74 -8.15 7.34 12.69
CA PHE A 74 -7.34 7.30 13.92
C PHE A 74 -8.13 7.67 15.18
N GLY A 75 -9.46 7.83 15.11
CA GLY A 75 -10.29 8.16 16.27
C GLY A 75 -10.03 9.55 16.87
N ARG A 76 -9.45 10.49 16.10
CA ARG A 76 -9.15 11.87 16.49
C ARG A 76 -10.21 12.88 16.03
N LYS A 77 -11.36 12.41 15.57
CA LYS A 77 -12.45 13.30 15.16
C LYS A 77 -13.14 13.85 16.40
N GLN A 78 -12.98 15.14 16.66
CA GLN A 78 -13.75 15.86 17.66
C GLN A 78 -15.10 16.24 17.05
N GLU A 79 -16.18 15.68 17.59
CA GLU A 79 -17.51 16.21 17.36
C GLU A 79 -17.61 17.53 18.15
N LEU A 80 -17.73 18.64 17.42
CA LEU A 80 -18.07 19.96 17.98
C LEU A 80 -19.57 20.15 17.92
#